data_AF-A0A661SRC2-F1
#
_entry.id   AF-A0A661SRC2-F1
#
_cell.length_a   1.000
_cell.length_b   1.000
_cell.length_c   1.000
_cell.angle_alpha   90.00
_cell.angle_beta   90.00
_cell.angle_gamma   90.00
#
_symmetry.space_group_name_H-M   'P 1'
#
loop_
_entity.id
_entity.type
_entity.pdbx_description
1 polymer ?
#
loop_
_entity_poly.entity_id
_entity_poly.type
_entity_poly.pdbx_seq_one_letter_code
_entity_poly.pdbx_strand_id
1 'polypeptide(L)' 'MMNRNLIIKNASQLVTCSGFSAKCGKEMSDLHIIENGFVVIENGIISAVGDQNYPPPSDEFEIIDATGKAVLPGLVDSH' A
#
# COMPACT_ATOMS: atom_id res chain seq x y z
N MET A 1 -14.14 14.47 -13.82
CA MET A 1 -13.48 13.18 -13.57
C MET A 1 -13.15 13.13 -12.09
N MET A 2 -13.39 12.01 -11.39
CA MET A 2 -13.00 11.89 -9.98
C MET A 2 -11.48 12.05 -9.86
N ASN A 3 -11.04 12.82 -8.88
CA ASN A 3 -9.64 12.87 -8.49
C ASN A 3 -9.22 11.46 -8.06
N ARG A 4 -8.15 10.93 -8.64
CA ARG A 4 -7.63 9.58 -8.34
C ARG A 4 -6.26 9.64 -7.66
N ASN A 5 -5.92 10.81 -7.11
CA ASN A 5 -4.72 11.02 -6.33
C ASN A 5 -5.04 10.75 -4.85
N LEU A 6 -4.39 9.75 -4.27
CA LEU A 6 -4.65 9.28 -2.91
C LEU A 6 -3.34 8.99 -2.19
N ILE A 7 -3.26 9.38 -0.92
CA ILE A 7 -2.19 8.98 0.01
C ILE A 7 -2.84 8.20 1.15
N ILE A 8 -2.41 6.95 1.36
CA ILE A 8 -2.72 6.20 2.57
C ILE A 8 -1.46 6.18 3.41
N LYS A 9 -1.54 6.64 4.67
CA LYS A 9 -0.37 6.79 5.55
C LYS A 9 -0.62 6.23 6.93
N ASN A 10 0.45 6.09 7.73
CA ASN A 10 0.41 5.61 9.11
C ASN A 10 -0.18 4.20 9.25
N ALA A 11 -0.12 3.38 8.20
CA ALA A 11 -0.56 2.00 8.29
C ALA A 11 0.34 1.28 9.28
N SER A 12 -0.21 0.70 10.35
CA SER A 12 0.58 -0.06 11.32
C SER A 12 1.35 -1.17 10.59
N GLN A 13 0.68 -1.85 9.66
CA GLN A 13 1.32 -2.79 8.74
C GLN A 13 0.85 -2.54 7.32
N LEU A 14 1.78 -2.29 6.41
CA LEU A 14 1.55 -2.26 4.97
C LEU A 14 2.17 -3.52 4.36
N VAL A 15 1.34 -4.39 3.81
CA VAL A 15 1.79 -5.68 3.28
C VAL A 15 2.01 -5.56 1.78
N THR A 16 3.17 -6.04 1.31
CA THR A 16 3.45 -6.12 -0.14
C THR A 16 3.78 -7.55 -0.52
N CYS A 17 2.97 -8.17 -1.37
CA CYS A 17 3.28 -9.51 -1.89
C CYS A 17 4.28 -9.40 -3.05
N SER A 18 5.53 -9.02 -2.73
CA SER A 18 6.58 -8.79 -3.73
C SER A 18 7.01 -10.08 -4.45
N GLY A 19 7.39 -9.95 -5.72
CA GLY A 19 7.81 -11.04 -6.59
C GLY A 19 7.05 -11.09 -7.91
N PHE A 20 7.54 -11.90 -8.85
CA PHE A 20 6.96 -12.06 -10.20
C PHE A 20 6.46 -13.49 -10.46
N SER A 21 6.43 -14.32 -9.42
CA SER A 21 6.02 -15.72 -9.48
C SER A 21 5.11 -16.05 -8.31
N ALA A 22 4.29 -17.10 -8.46
CA ALA A 22 3.52 -17.63 -7.35
C ALA A 22 4.46 -18.10 -6.23
N LYS A 23 4.14 -17.72 -4.98
CA LYS A 23 4.83 -18.22 -3.78
C LYS A 23 4.18 -19.54 -3.34
N CYS A 24 4.97 -20.57 -3.05
CA CYS A 24 4.50 -21.90 -2.68
C CYS A 24 5.14 -22.41 -1.37
N GLY A 25 4.42 -23.26 -0.63
CA GLY A 25 4.91 -23.85 0.62
C GLY A 25 5.41 -22.79 1.62
N LYS A 26 6.67 -22.91 2.04
CA LYS A 26 7.30 -21.98 3.02
C LYS A 26 7.41 -20.55 2.50
N GLU A 27 7.42 -20.34 1.18
CA GLU A 27 7.49 -19.00 0.59
C GLU A 27 6.22 -18.19 0.87
N MET A 28 5.08 -18.84 1.13
CA MET A 28 3.84 -18.12 1.48
C MET A 28 3.95 -17.33 2.80
N SER A 29 4.93 -17.65 3.65
CA SER A 29 5.20 -16.89 4.87
C SER A 29 6.00 -15.60 4.64
N ASP A 30 6.55 -15.39 3.44
CA ASP A 30 7.27 -14.18 3.08
C ASP A 30 6.30 -13.11 2.56
N LEU A 31 5.73 -12.33 3.48
CA LEU A 31 4.70 -11.32 3.21
C LEU A 31 5.24 -9.91 2.94
N HIS A 32 6.55 -9.68 3.12
CA HIS A 32 7.20 -8.37 3.03
C HIS A 32 6.38 -7.22 3.64
N ILE A 33 6.38 -7.18 4.98
CA ILE A 33 5.62 -6.22 5.78
C ILE A 33 6.47 -4.97 6.01
N ILE A 34 5.86 -3.81 5.72
CA ILE A 34 6.41 -2.49 6.02
C ILE A 34 5.67 -1.94 7.24
N GLU A 35 6.39 -1.77 8.36
CA GLU A 35 5.86 -1.21 9.59
C GLU A 35 5.74 0.33 9.47
N ASN A 36 4.61 0.90 9.91
CA ASN A 36 4.32 2.33 9.78
C ASN A 36 4.45 2.85 8.33
N GLY A 37 3.89 2.08 7.40
CA GLY A 37 4.02 2.30 5.97
C GLY A 37 3.05 3.32 5.37
N PHE A 38 3.33 3.69 4.12
CA PHE A 38 2.48 4.53 3.28
C PHE A 38 2.41 4.00 1.84
N VAL A 39 1.36 4.40 1.13
CA VAL A 39 1.24 4.27 -0.32
C VAL A 39 0.74 5.58 -0.94
N VAL A 40 1.37 6.00 -2.02
CA VAL A 40 0.96 7.15 -2.85
C VAL A 40 0.42 6.61 -4.17
N ILE A 41 -0.75 7.11 -4.54
CA ILE A 41 -1.48 6.75 -5.75
C ILE A 41 -1.67 8.04 -6.54
N GLU A 42 -1.22 8.04 -7.78
CA GLU A 42 -1.38 9.14 -8.73
C GLU A 42 -2.15 8.65 -9.94
N ASN A 43 -3.23 9.36 -10.30
CA ASN A 43 -4.10 8.98 -11.41
C ASN A 43 -4.62 7.53 -11.35
N GLY A 44 -4.75 6.97 -10.15
CA GLY A 44 -5.19 5.59 -9.92
C GLY A 44 -4.09 4.54 -10.05
N ILE A 45 -2.83 4.95 -10.16
CA ILE A 45 -1.66 4.08 -10.24
C ILE A 45 -0.77 4.30 -9.02
N ILE A 46 -0.25 3.24 -8.41
CA ILE A 46 0.70 3.35 -7.29
C ILE A 46 1.99 3.99 -7.82
N SER A 47 2.37 5.15 -7.29
CA SER A 47 3.60 5.87 -7.66
C SER A 47 4.70 5.75 -6.62
N ALA A 48 4.36 5.52 -5.34
CA ALA A 48 5.34 5.26 -4.29
C ALA A 48 4.77 4.37 -3.18
N VAL A 49 5.65 3.57 -2.57
CA VAL A 49 5.40 2.72 -1.40
C VAL A 49 6.64 2.79 -0.52
N GLY A 50 6.47 2.90 0.80
CA GLY A 50 7.62 2.93 1.70
C GLY A 50 7.23 3.10 3.17
N ASP A 51 8.25 3.33 4.00
CA ASP A 51 8.17 3.63 5.42
C ASP A 51 8.43 5.12 5.69
N GLN A 52 7.78 5.67 6.74
CA GLN A 52 8.15 6.88 7.52
C GLN A 52 8.52 8.20 6.79
N ASN A 53 8.55 8.25 5.45
CA ASN A 53 9.04 9.33 4.61
C ASN A 53 8.16 9.49 3.35
N TYR A 54 6.85 9.62 3.54
CA TYR A 54 5.98 9.96 2.42
C TYR A 54 6.19 11.43 1.99
N PRO A 55 6.11 11.74 0.69
CA PRO A 55 6.25 13.11 0.20
C PRO A 55 5.21 14.04 0.84
N PRO A 56 5.55 15.33 1.04
CA PRO A 56 4.63 16.27 1.67
C PRO A 56 3.31 16.31 0.88
N PRO A 57 2.16 16.27 1.56
CA PRO A 57 0.88 16.27 0.88
C PRO A 57 0.71 17.57 0.09
N SER A 58 0.27 17.46 -1.17
CA SER A 58 -0.27 18.60 -1.91
C SER A 58 -1.79 18.61 -1.77
N ASP A 59 -2.41 19.77 -1.99
CA ASP A 59 -3.87 19.94 -1.96
C ASP A 59 -4.60 19.08 -3.03
N GLU A 60 -3.84 18.43 -3.91
CA GLU A 60 -4.34 17.58 -4.98
C GLU A 60 -4.56 16.13 -4.55
N PHE A 61 -4.18 15.73 -3.34
CA PHE A 61 -4.35 14.35 -2.85
C PHE A 61 -5.44 14.24 -1.79
N GLU A 62 -6.29 13.23 -1.94
CA GLU A 62 -7.06 12.72 -0.81
C GLU A 62 -6.11 12.01 0.17
N ILE A 63 -6.34 12.14 1.47
CA ILE A 63 -5.49 11.53 2.51
C ILE A 63 -6.33 10.62 3.39
N ILE A 64 -5.90 9.37 3.52
CA ILE A 64 -6.43 8.39 4.46
C ILE A 64 -5.37 8.10 5.53
N ASP A 65 -5.72 8.36 6.79
CA ASP A 65 -4.92 7.96 7.95
C ASP A 65 -5.30 6.54 8.41
N ALA A 66 -4.38 5.61 8.24
CA ALA A 66 -4.53 4.19 8.57
C ALA A 66 -3.93 3.84 9.94
N THR A 67 -3.80 4.80 10.87
CA THR A 67 -3.30 4.54 12.22
C THR A 67 -4.05 3.40 12.90
N GLY A 68 -3.30 2.42 13.40
CA GLY A 68 -3.83 1.22 14.05
C GLY A 68 -4.56 0.28 13.09
N LYS A 69 -4.34 0.39 11.78
CA LYS A 69 -4.92 -0.48 10.74
C LYS A 69 -3.81 -1.15 9.93
N ALA A 70 -4.17 -2.26 9.29
CA ALA A 70 -3.37 -2.87 8.24
C ALA A 70 -3.87 -2.42 6.86
N VAL A 71 -2.94 -2.27 5.92
CA VAL A 71 -3.22 -2.02 4.50
C VAL A 71 -2.70 -3.21 3.70
N LEU A 72 -3.58 -3.77 2.89
CA LEU A 72 -3.36 -4.98 2.12
C LEU A 72 -3.62 -4.69 0.63
N PRO A 73 -2.98 -5.43 -0.30
CA PRO A 73 -3.46 -5.48 -1.67
C PRO A 73 -4.91 -5.96 -1.71
N GLY A 74 -5.65 -5.54 -2.75
CA GLY A 74 -7.00 -6.05 -2.97
C GLY A 74 -7.00 -7.57 -3.10
N LEU A 75 -7.96 -8.23 -2.44
CA LEU A 75 -8.11 -9.68 -2.55
C LEU A 75 -8.55 -10.06 -3.97
N VAL A 76 -8.01 -11.16 -4.47
CA VAL A 76 -8.37 -11.75 -5.76
C VAL A 76 -9.20 -13.00 -5.50
N ASP A 77 -10.44 -13.00 -5.97
CA ASP A 77 -11.27 -14.21 -6.04
C ASP A 77 -11.02 -14.90 -7.38
N SER A 78 -10.51 -16.13 -7.33
CA SER A 78 -10.00 -16.84 -8.51
C SER A 78 -10.88 -18.00 -8.98
N HIS A 79 -12.04 -18.20 -8.35
CA HIS A 79 -12.94 -19.33 -8.61
C HIS A 79 -14.20 -18.94 -9.38
#